data_AF-A0A967ADJ0-F1
#
_entry.id   AF-A0A967ADJ0-F1
#
_cell.length_a   1.000
_cell.length_b   1.000
_cell.length_c   1.000
_cell.angle_alpha   90.00
_cell.angle_beta   90.00
_cell.angle_gamma   90.00
#
_symmetry.space_group_name_H-M   'P 1'
#
loop_
_entity.id
_entity.type
_entity.pdbx_description
1 polymer ?
#
loop_
_entity_poly.entity_id
_entity_poly.type
_entity_poly.pdbx_seq_one_letter_code
_entity_poly.pdbx_strand_id
1 'polypeptide(L)'
;MIKKFAIKHKLKKHFKSGLVAGSYNAKVLFLLEEGKFCKEEIAVAFTESFGEAYKLHFINFTEDHKKKKEFPQNYFTKTDFNLFGQLKNEETKTLLKKDFEYLFHFYEQENNYLNLVAAQTKANLRVGINKVKQDLVHIQLNLKEKNLPLYFKEAFKYLEIIKKSA
;
A
#
# COMPACT_ATOMS: atom_id res chain seq x y z
N MET A 1 21.96 -25.46 -3.02
CA MET A 1 20.61 -25.72 -2.46
C MET A 1 20.36 -25.19 -1.04
N ILE A 2 21.30 -24.50 -0.39
CA ILE A 2 21.16 -24.04 1.02
C ILE A 2 20.67 -22.57 1.15
N LYS A 3 20.70 -21.77 0.07
CA LYS A 3 20.28 -20.35 0.11
C LYS A 3 18.77 -20.13 0.29
N LYS A 4 17.91 -21.10 -0.08
CA LYS A 4 16.45 -21.00 0.11
C LYS A 4 16.01 -21.08 1.59
N PHE A 5 16.82 -21.69 2.46
CA PHE A 5 16.47 -21.88 3.87
C PHE A 5 16.82 -20.66 4.74
N ALA A 6 17.91 -19.95 4.41
CA ALA A 6 18.37 -18.76 5.14
C ALA A 6 17.44 -17.54 4.98
N ILE A 7 16.77 -17.42 3.83
CA ILE A 7 15.77 -16.38 3.56
C ILE A 7 14.56 -16.58 4.48
N LYS A 8 14.13 -17.83 4.66
CA LYS A 8 13.00 -18.22 5.53
C LYS A 8 13.24 -17.90 7.01
N HIS A 9 14.50 -17.91 7.47
CA HIS A 9 14.85 -17.72 8.88
C HIS A 9 15.10 -16.25 9.25
N LYS A 10 15.66 -15.43 8.35
CA LYS A 10 15.91 -14.01 8.59
C LYS A 10 14.66 -13.13 8.51
N LEU A 11 13.66 -13.53 7.73
CA LEU A 11 12.35 -12.86 7.68
C LEU A 11 11.58 -12.92 9.02
N LYS A 12 11.81 -13.94 9.86
CA LYS A 12 11.09 -14.11 11.14
C LYS A 12 11.43 -13.08 12.22
N LYS A 13 12.58 -12.37 12.13
CA LYS A 13 13.11 -11.60 13.26
C LYS A 13 12.81 -10.10 13.22
N HIS A 14 12.39 -9.55 12.06
CA HIS A 14 12.06 -8.12 11.91
C HIS A 14 10.62 -7.84 11.46
N PHE A 15 9.88 -8.86 11.00
CA PHE A 15 8.43 -8.81 10.80
C PHE A 15 7.67 -9.12 12.11
N LYS A 16 7.91 -8.36 13.18
CA LYS A 16 7.21 -8.51 14.48
C LYS A 16 5.72 -8.11 14.47
N SER A 17 5.11 -7.97 13.29
CA SER A 17 3.72 -8.32 13.10
C SER A 17 3.70 -9.54 12.19
N GLY A 18 3.68 -10.74 12.78
CA GLY A 18 3.29 -11.92 12.01
C GLY A 18 1.96 -11.63 11.32
N LEU A 19 1.71 -12.26 10.16
CA LEU A 19 0.37 -12.29 9.57
C LEU A 19 -0.62 -12.51 10.71
N VAL A 20 -1.41 -11.49 11.03
CA VAL A 20 -2.33 -11.57 12.17
C VAL A 20 -3.43 -12.51 11.70
N ALA A 21 -3.27 -13.79 12.03
CA ALA A 21 -4.33 -14.77 11.89
C ALA A 21 -5.53 -14.24 12.69
N GLY A 22 -6.60 -13.86 11.99
CA GLY A 22 -7.88 -13.56 12.64
C GLY A 22 -8.64 -12.29 12.23
N SER A 23 -8.17 -11.46 11.29
CA SER A 23 -9.07 -10.43 10.75
C SER A 23 -8.70 -10.01 9.33
N TYR A 24 -9.09 -10.83 8.34
CA TYR A 24 -9.31 -10.33 6.99
C TYR A 24 -10.48 -9.35 7.05
N ASN A 25 -10.17 -8.10 7.35
CA ASN A 25 -11.14 -7.06 7.64
C ASN A 25 -11.71 -6.42 6.37
N ALA A 26 -11.34 -6.95 5.20
CA ALA A 26 -11.73 -6.48 3.88
C ALA A 26 -11.42 -4.99 3.65
N LYS A 27 -10.46 -4.39 4.37
CA LYS A 27 -10.04 -3.01 4.14
C LYS A 27 -8.75 -2.98 3.33
N VAL A 28 -8.75 -2.17 2.28
CA VAL A 28 -7.60 -1.98 1.40
C VAL A 28 -7.22 -0.52 1.40
N LEU A 29 -5.93 -0.23 1.57
CA LEU A 29 -5.38 1.11 1.40
C LEU A 29 -4.51 1.17 0.14
N PHE A 30 -4.74 2.18 -0.68
CA PHE A 30 -3.92 2.55 -1.82
C PHE A 30 -3.16 3.83 -1.50
N LEU A 31 -1.84 3.79 -1.66
CA LEU A 31 -0.98 4.97 -1.61
C LEU A 31 -0.63 5.38 -3.03
N LEU A 32 -1.03 6.59 -3.41
CA LEU A 32 -0.95 7.08 -4.79
C LEU A 32 -0.09 8.33 -4.89
N GLU A 33 0.64 8.44 -6.00
CA GLU A 33 1.15 9.71 -6.48
C GLU A 33 0.11 10.37 -7.40
N GLU A 34 -0.43 11.52 -6.98
CA GLU A 34 -1.44 12.27 -7.75
C GLU A 34 -0.89 12.65 -9.14
N GLY A 35 -1.74 12.49 -10.17
CA GLY A 35 -1.36 12.77 -11.55
C GLY A 35 -0.56 11.67 -12.25
N LYS A 36 -0.12 10.63 -11.52
CA LYS A 36 0.49 9.42 -12.11
C LYS A 36 -0.48 8.26 -12.21
N PHE A 37 -1.38 8.16 -11.24
CA PHE A 37 -2.37 7.11 -11.11
C PHE A 37 -3.75 7.71 -10.81
N CYS A 38 -4.77 7.17 -11.47
CA CYS A 38 -6.17 7.54 -11.27
C CYS A 38 -6.81 6.60 -10.23
N LYS A 39 -7.44 7.17 -9.19
CA LYS A 39 -8.05 6.37 -8.12
C LYS A 39 -9.25 5.56 -8.64
N GLU A 40 -10.01 6.12 -9.58
CA GLU A 40 -11.19 5.48 -10.17
C GLU A 40 -10.79 4.25 -10.99
N GLU A 41 -9.76 4.37 -11.84
CA GLU A 41 -9.25 3.25 -12.63
C GLU A 41 -8.73 2.11 -11.74
N ILE A 42 -8.03 2.46 -10.66
CA ILE A 42 -7.57 1.49 -9.67
C ILE A 42 -8.73 0.80 -8.96
N ALA A 43 -9.75 1.57 -8.55
CA ALA A 43 -10.91 1.01 -7.87
C ALA A 43 -11.65 0.00 -8.75
N VAL A 44 -11.86 0.34 -10.03
CA VAL A 44 -12.50 -0.55 -11.01
C VAL A 44 -11.67 -1.81 -11.20
N ALA A 45 -10.39 -1.68 -11.56
CA ALA A 45 -9.55 -2.84 -11.86
C ALA A 45 -9.31 -3.76 -10.64
N PHE A 46 -9.22 -3.18 -9.44
CA PHE A 46 -9.16 -3.94 -8.20
C PHE A 46 -10.45 -4.73 -7.98
N THR A 47 -11.60 -4.07 -8.09
CA THR A 47 -12.91 -4.68 -7.84
C THR A 47 -13.21 -5.81 -8.82
N GLU A 48 -12.83 -5.67 -10.09
CA GLU A 48 -12.95 -6.74 -11.10
C GLU A 48 -12.15 -8.00 -10.73
N SER A 49 -11.03 -7.86 -10.02
CA SER A 49 -10.15 -8.98 -9.67
C SER A 49 -10.43 -9.55 -8.26
N PHE A 50 -10.80 -8.70 -7.30
CA PHE A 50 -10.93 -9.05 -5.87
C PHE A 50 -12.38 -9.10 -5.38
N GLY A 51 -13.34 -8.53 -6.13
CA GLY A 51 -14.74 -8.40 -5.77
C GLY A 51 -15.07 -7.15 -4.95
N GLU A 52 -16.36 -6.85 -4.83
CA GLU A 52 -16.92 -5.63 -4.21
C GLU A 52 -16.93 -5.64 -2.68
N ALA A 53 -16.63 -6.78 -2.05
CA ALA A 53 -16.67 -6.91 -0.59
C ALA A 53 -15.61 -6.07 0.14
N TYR A 54 -14.59 -5.59 -0.59
CA TYR A 54 -13.51 -4.79 -0.01
C TYR A 54 -13.87 -3.31 0.10
N LYS A 55 -13.68 -2.76 1.30
CA LYS A 55 -13.72 -1.31 1.54
C LYS A 55 -12.41 -0.67 1.13
N LEU A 56 -12.46 0.11 0.04
CA LEU A 56 -11.28 0.78 -0.52
C LEU A 56 -11.04 2.13 0.16
N HIS A 57 -9.79 2.38 0.53
CA HIS A 57 -9.29 3.63 1.08
C HIS A 57 -8.13 4.14 0.21
N PHE A 58 -8.03 5.45 0.05
CA PHE A 58 -7.02 6.09 -0.79
C PHE A 58 -6.34 7.21 -0.03
N ILE A 59 -5.02 7.26 -0.12
CA ILE A 59 -4.21 8.41 0.27
C ILE A 59 -3.34 8.79 -0.91
N ASN A 60 -3.46 10.04 -1.34
CA ASN A 60 -2.74 10.62 -2.46
C ASN A 60 -1.70 11.60 -1.93
N PHE A 61 -0.45 11.44 -2.36
CA PHE A 61 0.53 12.51 -2.27
C PHE A 61 0.34 13.46 -3.44
N THR A 62 0.30 14.76 -3.17
CA THR A 62 0.24 15.80 -4.17
C THR A 62 1.16 16.97 -3.81
N GLU A 63 1.67 17.66 -4.83
CA GLU A 63 2.31 18.97 -4.67
C GLU A 63 1.27 20.11 -4.81
N ASP A 64 0.05 19.81 -5.27
CA ASP A 64 -1.04 20.79 -5.37
C ASP A 64 -1.77 20.97 -4.04
N HIS A 65 -1.53 22.11 -3.39
CA HIS A 65 -2.16 22.48 -2.13
C HIS A 65 -3.68 22.69 -2.21
N LYS A 66 -4.26 22.92 -3.41
CA LYS A 66 -5.71 23.10 -3.57
C LYS A 66 -6.46 21.78 -3.35
N LYS A 67 -6.02 20.71 -4.01
CA LYS A 67 -6.54 19.34 -3.82
C LYS A 67 -6.55 18.91 -2.37
N LYS A 68 -5.47 19.21 -1.63
CA LYS A 68 -5.39 18.97 -0.19
C LYS A 68 -6.46 19.72 0.59
N LYS A 69 -6.72 20.99 0.27
CA LYS A 69 -7.74 21.79 0.96
C LYS A 69 -9.15 21.25 0.71
N GLU A 70 -9.42 20.77 -0.50
CA GLU A 70 -10.72 20.20 -0.86
C GLU A 70 -10.96 18.81 -0.23
N PHE A 71 -9.91 18.00 -0.11
CA PHE A 71 -10.00 16.61 0.35
C PHE A 71 -8.90 16.26 1.38
N PRO A 72 -8.87 16.92 2.55
CA PRO A 72 -7.78 16.81 3.53
C PRO A 72 -7.57 15.39 4.10
N GLN A 73 -8.60 14.55 4.04
CA GLN A 73 -8.59 13.17 4.51
C GLN A 73 -8.03 12.15 3.50
N ASN A 74 -7.96 12.53 2.23
CA ASN A 74 -7.44 11.71 1.14
C ASN A 74 -6.11 12.22 0.60
N TYR A 75 -5.69 13.44 0.93
CA TYR A 75 -4.51 14.05 0.35
C TYR A 75 -3.56 14.57 1.42
N PHE A 76 -2.26 14.39 1.16
CA PHE A 76 -1.22 15.05 1.90
C PHE A 76 -0.16 15.62 0.96
N THR A 77 0.60 16.58 1.48
CA THR A 77 1.71 17.24 0.79
C THR A 77 2.95 17.15 1.69
N LYS A 78 4.12 17.57 1.19
CA LYS A 78 5.33 17.64 2.02
C LYS A 78 5.19 18.53 3.26
N THR A 79 4.32 19.54 3.23
CA THR A 79 4.10 20.46 4.36
C THR A 79 3.37 19.80 5.53
N ASP A 80 2.81 18.60 5.32
CA ASP A 80 2.21 17.79 6.37
C ASP A 80 3.23 17.05 7.23
N PHE A 81 4.53 17.20 6.97
CA PHE A 81 5.58 16.59 7.77
C PHE A 81 6.39 17.66 8.50
N ASN A 82 6.73 17.39 9.76
CA ASN A 82 7.75 18.19 10.45
C ASN A 82 9.16 17.74 10.03
N LEU A 83 10.18 18.47 10.51
CA LEU A 83 11.59 18.16 10.25
C LEU A 83 12.01 16.76 10.74
N PHE A 84 11.25 16.16 11.67
CA PHE A 84 11.47 14.81 12.17
C PHE A 84 10.67 13.73 11.38
N GLY A 85 10.04 14.10 10.27
CA GLY A 85 9.25 13.19 9.45
C GLY A 85 7.92 12.74 10.09
N GLN A 86 7.48 13.41 11.15
CA GLN A 86 6.18 13.13 11.75
C GLN A 86 5.09 13.81 10.95
N LEU A 87 4.09 13.01 10.54
CA LEU A 87 2.88 13.50 9.90
C LEU A 87 2.11 14.40 10.89
N LYS A 88 1.57 15.51 10.41
CA LYS A 88 0.75 16.48 11.16
C LYS A 88 -0.72 16.42 10.80
N ASN A 89 -1.04 15.91 9.61
CA ASN A 89 -2.43 15.78 9.14
C ASN A 89 -3.18 14.75 10.00
N GLU A 90 -4.08 15.23 10.86
CA GLU A 90 -4.83 14.39 11.81
C GLU A 90 -5.83 13.45 11.12
N GLU A 91 -6.38 13.84 9.97
CA GLU A 91 -7.26 12.98 9.17
C GLU A 91 -6.48 11.78 8.61
N THR A 92 -5.31 12.05 8.02
CA THR A 92 -4.43 10.98 7.54
C THR A 92 -3.96 10.10 8.69
N LYS A 93 -3.58 10.67 9.85
CA LYS A 93 -3.24 9.87 11.04
C LYS A 93 -4.39 8.97 11.48
N THR A 94 -5.62 9.49 11.48
CA THR A 94 -6.81 8.73 11.87
C THR A 94 -7.05 7.55 10.92
N LEU A 95 -6.79 7.75 9.63
CA LEU A 95 -6.84 6.68 8.64
C LEU A 95 -5.75 5.63 8.88
N LEU A 96 -4.51 6.04 9.20
CA LEU A 96 -3.36 5.15 9.45
C LEU A 96 -3.47 4.35 10.76
N LYS A 97 -4.32 4.76 11.70
CA LYS A 97 -4.62 3.99 12.92
C LYS A 97 -5.41 2.71 12.64
N LYS A 98 -6.08 2.61 11.49
CA LYS A 98 -6.86 1.44 11.08
C LYS A 98 -5.91 0.31 10.64
N ASP A 99 -6.31 -0.92 10.91
CA ASP A 99 -5.67 -2.08 10.32
C ASP A 99 -6.21 -2.31 8.91
N PHE A 100 -5.33 -2.65 7.98
CA PHE A 100 -5.66 -2.97 6.60
C PHE A 100 -5.28 -4.42 6.28
N GLU A 101 -6.09 -5.05 5.47
CA GLU A 101 -5.77 -6.35 4.91
C GLU A 101 -4.68 -6.23 3.87
N TYR A 102 -4.83 -5.26 2.96
CA TYR A 102 -3.87 -4.97 1.91
C TYR A 102 -3.47 -3.50 1.90
N LEU A 103 -2.18 -3.26 1.67
CA LEU A 103 -1.62 -1.97 1.30
C LEU A 103 -1.00 -2.06 -0.10
N PHE A 104 -1.48 -1.24 -1.03
CA PHE A 104 -0.93 -1.14 -2.37
C PHE A 104 -0.16 0.16 -2.55
N HIS A 105 1.03 0.06 -3.13
CA HIS A 105 1.92 1.18 -3.40
C HIS A 105 1.94 1.48 -4.90
N PHE A 106 1.41 2.64 -5.29
CA PHE A 106 1.29 3.10 -6.66
C PHE A 106 1.98 4.46 -6.83
N TYR A 107 3.30 4.42 -6.92
CA TYR A 107 4.17 5.56 -7.21
C TYR A 107 5.41 5.05 -7.98
N GLU A 108 5.75 5.72 -9.09
CA GLU A 108 6.73 5.20 -10.08
C GLU A 108 8.18 5.43 -9.67
N GLN A 109 8.42 6.38 -8.77
CA GLN A 109 9.74 6.76 -8.26
C GLN A 109 9.73 6.79 -6.74
N GLU A 110 10.89 6.62 -6.12
CA GLU A 110 10.99 6.67 -4.67
C GLU A 110 10.51 8.02 -4.14
N ASN A 111 9.47 7.99 -3.30
CA ASN A 111 8.90 9.16 -2.66
C ASN A 111 8.97 8.98 -1.15
N ASN A 112 9.84 9.75 -0.49
CA ASN A 112 10.08 9.64 0.94
C ASN A 112 8.83 9.89 1.79
N TYR A 113 7.93 10.76 1.35
CA TYR A 113 6.71 11.05 2.10
C TYR A 113 5.70 9.90 2.00
N LEU A 114 5.52 9.31 0.81
CA LEU A 114 4.73 8.09 0.65
C LEU A 114 5.36 6.90 1.39
N ASN A 115 6.69 6.80 1.40
CA ASN A 115 7.41 5.78 2.16
C ASN A 115 7.20 5.92 3.67
N LEU A 116 7.19 7.15 4.21
CA LEU A 116 6.90 7.42 5.62
C LEU A 116 5.46 7.02 5.98
N VAL A 117 4.49 7.38 5.14
CA VAL A 117 3.08 6.97 5.33
C VAL A 117 2.98 5.45 5.29
N ALA A 118 3.59 4.80 4.30
CA ALA A 118 3.60 3.34 4.20
C ALA A 118 4.20 2.65 5.42
N ALA A 119 5.30 3.19 5.97
CA ALA A 119 5.94 2.67 7.17
C ALA A 119 5.04 2.77 8.41
N GLN A 120 4.21 3.81 8.49
CA GLN A 120 3.26 4.04 9.58
C GLN A 120 1.94 3.25 9.43
N THR A 121 1.61 2.78 8.23
CA THR A 121 0.39 1.99 7.97
C THR A 121 0.47 0.58 8.57
N LYS A 122 -0.55 0.18 9.32
CA LYS A 122 -0.74 -1.21 9.76
C LYS A 122 -1.43 -2.01 8.65
N ALA A 123 -0.70 -2.89 7.99
CA ALA A 123 -1.25 -3.74 6.92
C ALA A 123 -0.70 -5.17 6.98
N ASN A 124 -1.57 -6.17 6.82
CA ASN A 124 -1.20 -7.58 6.84
C ASN A 124 -0.32 -7.95 5.63
N LEU A 125 -0.74 -7.54 4.44
CA LEU A 125 -0.03 -7.79 3.19
C LEU A 125 0.18 -6.46 2.45
N ARG A 126 1.34 -6.35 1.78
CA ARG A 126 1.82 -5.10 1.18
C ARG A 126 2.35 -5.42 -0.20
N VAL A 127 1.83 -4.75 -1.22
CA VAL A 127 2.13 -5.01 -2.62
C VAL A 127 2.57 -3.71 -3.28
N GLY A 128 3.72 -3.73 -3.94
CA GLY A 128 4.23 -2.59 -4.69
C GLY A 128 4.40 -2.86 -6.17
N ILE A 129 4.37 -1.78 -6.94
CA ILE A 129 4.80 -1.77 -8.34
C ILE A 129 6.34 -1.73 -8.44
N ASN A 130 6.87 -1.72 -9.66
CA ASN A 130 8.30 -1.57 -9.93
C ASN A 130 8.88 -0.37 -9.19
N LYS A 131 10.15 -0.48 -8.75
CA LYS A 131 10.92 0.61 -8.13
C LYS A 131 10.44 1.09 -6.76
N VAL A 132 9.36 0.54 -6.20
CA VAL A 132 9.04 0.69 -4.77
C VAL A 132 10.15 0.03 -3.94
N LYS A 133 10.51 0.66 -2.81
CA LYS A 133 11.54 0.16 -1.89
C LYS A 133 11.14 -1.22 -1.34
N GLN A 134 11.99 -2.21 -1.57
CA GLN A 134 11.71 -3.63 -1.25
C GLN A 134 11.38 -3.85 0.23
N ASP A 135 12.01 -3.11 1.13
CA ASP A 135 11.77 -3.24 2.58
C ASP A 135 10.37 -2.81 3.03
N LEU A 136 9.60 -2.12 2.16
CA LEU A 136 8.25 -1.65 2.48
C LEU A 136 7.14 -2.60 1.99
N VAL A 137 7.48 -3.61 1.19
CA VAL A 137 6.50 -4.50 0.54
C VAL A 137 6.82 -5.97 0.75
N HIS A 138 5.79 -6.80 0.80
CA HIS A 138 5.95 -8.25 0.84
C HIS A 138 6.05 -8.85 -0.57
N ILE A 139 5.36 -8.23 -1.52
CA ILE A 139 5.29 -8.65 -2.92
C ILE A 139 5.58 -7.43 -3.78
N GLN A 140 6.47 -7.58 -4.75
CA GLN A 140 6.71 -6.58 -5.77
C GLN A 140 6.34 -7.15 -7.13
N LEU A 141 5.42 -6.49 -7.83
CA LEU A 141 4.93 -6.90 -9.13
C LEU A 141 5.26 -5.85 -10.18
N ASN A 142 5.36 -6.30 -11.44
CA ASN A 142 5.64 -5.40 -12.54
C ASN A 142 4.33 -4.82 -13.08
N LEU A 143 4.11 -3.52 -12.93
CA LEU A 143 3.03 -2.82 -13.62
C LEU A 143 3.48 -2.48 -15.04
N LYS A 144 3.42 -3.48 -15.92
CA LYS A 144 3.78 -3.33 -17.34
C LYS A 144 2.75 -2.44 -18.03
N GLU A 145 3.22 -1.43 -18.76
CA GLU A 145 2.40 -0.59 -19.66
C GLU A 145 1.18 0.04 -18.96
N LYS A 146 1.24 0.26 -17.63
CA LYS A 146 0.12 0.74 -16.81
C LYS A 146 -1.14 -0.14 -16.89
N ASN A 147 -1.01 -1.42 -17.22
CA ASN A 147 -2.13 -2.36 -17.30
C ASN A 147 -2.57 -2.80 -15.89
N LEU A 148 -3.46 -2.00 -15.27
CA LEU A 148 -4.01 -2.25 -13.95
C LEU A 148 -4.80 -3.58 -13.85
N PRO A 149 -5.66 -3.96 -14.82
CA PRO A 149 -6.37 -5.24 -14.75
C PRO A 149 -5.42 -6.44 -14.69
N LEU A 150 -4.36 -6.45 -15.51
CA LEU A 150 -3.37 -7.53 -15.48
C LEU A 150 -2.62 -7.56 -14.15
N TYR A 151 -2.23 -6.38 -13.64
CA TYR A 151 -1.55 -6.26 -12.36
C TYR A 151 -2.39 -6.81 -11.20
N PHE A 152 -3.67 -6.44 -11.10
CA PHE A 152 -4.52 -6.92 -10.01
C PHE A 152 -4.87 -8.40 -10.14
N LYS A 153 -5.03 -8.92 -11.37
CA LYS A 153 -5.17 -10.35 -11.62
C LYS A 153 -3.93 -11.14 -11.16
N GLU A 154 -2.74 -10.60 -11.35
CA GLU A 154 -1.50 -11.20 -10.86
C GLU A 154 -1.38 -11.10 -9.34
N ALA A 155 -1.66 -9.93 -8.77
CA ALA A 155 -1.64 -9.71 -7.32
C ALA A 155 -2.59 -10.65 -6.58
N PHE A 156 -3.82 -10.82 -7.09
CA PHE A 156 -4.83 -11.71 -6.51
C PHE A 156 -4.30 -13.14 -6.35
N LYS A 157 -3.65 -13.68 -7.39
CA LYS A 157 -3.08 -15.05 -7.35
C LYS A 157 -2.07 -15.22 -6.22
N TYR A 158 -1.13 -14.28 -6.09
CA TYR A 158 -0.09 -14.38 -5.05
C TYR A 158 -0.65 -14.17 -3.65
N LEU A 159 -1.55 -13.20 -3.48
CA LEU A 159 -2.17 -12.92 -2.19
C LEU A 159 -3.02 -14.10 -1.70
N GLU A 160 -3.78 -14.75 -2.58
CA GLU A 160 -4.56 -15.96 -2.24
C GLU A 160 -3.67 -17.13 -1.80
N ILE A 161 -2.52 -17.33 -2.45
CA ILE A 161 -1.56 -18.37 -2.04
C ILE A 161 -1.02 -18.08 -0.64
N ILE A 162 -0.66 -16.83 -0.35
CA ILE A 162 -0.12 -16.43 0.94
C ILE A 162 -1.18 -16.59 2.03
N LYS A 163 -2.42 -16.15 1.78
CA LYS A 163 -3.54 -16.29 2.72
C LYS A 163 -3.81 -17.73 3.12
N LYS A 164 -3.73 -18.67 2.17
CA LYS A 164 -3.94 -20.11 2.42
C LYS A 164 -2.77 -20.77 3.14
N SER A 165 -1.61 -20.12 3.15
CA SER A 165 -0.37 -20.63 3.74
C SER A 165 -0.03 -19.99 5.10
N ALA A 166 -0.86 -19.05 5.55
CA ALA A 166 -0.74 -18.30 6.80
C ALA A 166 -1.51 -18.99 7.93
#